data_AF-A0A6H1KKP7-F1
#
_entry.id   AF-A0A6H1KKP7-F1
#
_cell.length_a   1.000
_cell.length_b   1.000
_cell.length_c   1.000
_cell.angle_alpha   90.00
_cell.angle_beta   90.00
_cell.angle_gamma   90.00
#
_symmetry.space_group_name_H-M   'P 1'
#
loop_
_entity.id
_entity.type
_entity.pdbx_description
1 polymer ?
#
loop_
_entity_poly.entity_id
_entity_poly.type
_entity_poly.pdbx_seq_one_letter_code
_entity_poly.pdbx_strand_id
1 'polypeptide(L)'
;MNGYITAMDLIPYPIGPLNPKVQDLLLALPLFALVYVLIARILPRMNRVLAARDDAINGTRERTDAVRARAERERAQTEALLAEARHDAARIRQDAHERGATLIVEAREDGQRAREAVLAEGRARVESERAAAEVELRIAVSELASDLASRIVGEPIGTPAQHGS
;
A
#
# COMPACT_ATOMS: atom_id res chain seq x y z
N MET A 1 107.61 -14.98 16.00
CA MET A 1 107.34 -14.30 14.73
C MET A 1 105.90 -14.61 14.33
N ASN A 2 104.96 -13.71 14.65
CA ASN A 2 103.75 -13.46 13.85
C ASN A 2 103.16 -12.12 14.29
N GLY A 3 102.90 -11.28 13.30
CA GLY A 3 102.81 -9.83 13.43
C GLY A 3 101.66 -9.34 14.31
N TYR A 4 101.99 -8.35 15.15
CA TYR A 4 101.04 -7.46 15.77
C TYR A 4 100.27 -6.72 14.67
N ILE A 5 99.00 -7.08 14.50
CA ILE A 5 98.07 -6.30 13.71
C ILE A 5 97.92 -4.97 14.43
N THR A 6 98.44 -3.91 13.81
CA THR A 6 98.41 -2.51 14.24
C THR A 6 97.01 -2.12 14.72
N ALA A 7 96.87 -1.80 16.01
CA ALA A 7 95.69 -1.15 16.55
C ALA A 7 95.71 0.31 16.08
N MET A 8 95.07 0.58 14.93
CA MET A 8 94.93 1.92 14.40
C MET A 8 93.76 2.59 15.13
N ASP A 9 94.10 3.36 16.15
CA ASP A 9 93.17 4.22 16.87
C ASP A 9 92.57 5.26 15.92
N LEU A 10 91.24 5.39 15.90
CA LEU A 10 90.53 6.21 14.92
C LEU A 10 90.65 7.73 15.20
N ILE A 11 90.94 8.11 16.44
CA ILE A 11 91.05 9.51 16.89
C ILE A 11 92.44 9.72 17.54
N PRO A 12 93.19 10.79 17.19
CA PRO A 12 94.49 11.11 17.78
C PRO A 12 94.34 11.82 19.14
N TYR A 13 93.57 11.25 20.06
CA TYR A 13 93.45 11.70 21.46
C TYR A 13 93.42 10.48 22.40
N PRO A 14 94.15 10.49 23.53
CA PRO A 14 94.21 9.34 24.44
C PRO A 14 92.97 9.28 25.33
N ILE A 15 91.87 8.76 24.78
CA ILE A 15 90.59 8.61 25.49
C ILE A 15 90.47 7.21 26.10
N GLY A 16 91.46 6.76 26.86
CA GLY A 16 91.43 5.49 27.61
C GLY A 16 90.87 4.28 26.83
N PRO A 17 90.23 3.29 27.49
CA PRO A 17 89.64 2.12 26.81
C PRO A 17 88.39 2.43 25.97
N LEU A 18 88.05 3.71 25.77
CA LEU A 18 86.88 4.18 25.04
C LEU A 18 87.18 4.60 23.59
N ASN A 19 88.43 4.54 23.14
CA ASN A 19 88.77 4.79 21.74
C ASN A 19 88.31 3.60 20.87
N PRO A 20 87.34 3.79 19.95
CA PRO A 20 86.82 2.69 19.14
C PRO A 20 87.91 2.20 18.19
N LYS A 21 88.25 0.92 18.30
CA LYS A 21 89.16 0.27 17.36
C LYS A 21 88.48 0.15 16.01
N VAL A 22 89.15 0.55 14.93
CA VAL A 22 88.61 0.49 13.57
C VAL A 22 88.15 -0.92 13.17
N GLN A 23 88.80 -1.94 13.71
CA GLN A 23 88.46 -3.35 13.50
C GLN A 23 87.12 -3.73 14.14
N ASP A 24 86.88 -3.25 15.37
CA ASP A 24 85.63 -3.47 16.08
C ASP A 24 84.49 -2.72 15.39
N LEU A 25 84.75 -1.52 14.85
CA LEU A 25 83.77 -0.76 14.08
C LEU A 25 83.42 -1.43 12.75
N LEU A 26 84.41 -1.96 12.02
CA LEU A 26 84.20 -2.69 10.77
C LEU A 26 83.42 -4.00 10.97
N LEU A 27 83.54 -4.65 12.13
CA LEU A 27 82.77 -5.85 12.47
C LEU A 27 81.39 -5.51 13.08
N ALA A 28 81.28 -4.45 13.87
CA ALA A 28 80.03 -4.01 14.48
C ALA A 28 79.06 -3.41 13.46
N LEU A 29 79.55 -2.73 12.41
CA LEU A 29 78.71 -2.11 11.37
C LEU A 29 77.80 -3.13 10.64
N PRO A 30 78.29 -4.27 10.10
CA PRO A 30 77.43 -5.26 9.45
C PRO A 30 76.48 -5.95 10.44
N LEU A 31 76.91 -6.17 11.69
CA LEU A 31 76.03 -6.73 12.73
C LEU A 31 74.89 -5.77 13.08
N PHE A 32 75.20 -4.48 13.25
CA PHE A 32 74.20 -3.43 13.48
C PHE A 32 73.26 -3.29 12.28
N ALA A 33 73.79 -3.29 11.04
CA ALA A 33 72.98 -3.22 9.83
C ALA A 33 72.03 -4.43 9.71
N LEU A 34 72.47 -5.64 10.05
CA LEU A 34 71.64 -6.83 10.06
C LEU A 34 70.46 -6.69 11.05
N VAL A 35 70.75 -6.25 12.28
CA VAL A 35 69.72 -6.04 13.31
C VAL A 35 68.76 -4.91 12.88
N TYR A 36 69.28 -3.82 12.33
CA TYR A 36 68.48 -2.70 11.84
C TYR A 36 67.51 -3.14 10.74
N VAL A 37 67.96 -3.91 9.76
CA VAL A 37 67.11 -4.45 8.69
C VAL A 37 66.04 -5.38 9.26
N LEU A 38 66.37 -6.20 10.25
CA LEU A 38 65.41 -7.10 10.91
C LEU A 38 64.30 -6.31 11.63
N ILE A 39 64.67 -5.28 12.39
CA ILE A 39 63.72 -4.41 13.08
C ILE A 39 62.88 -3.60 12.08
N ALA A 40 63.50 -3.01 11.06
CA ALA A 40 62.82 -2.26 10.01
C ALA A 40 61.82 -3.12 9.22
N ARG A 41 62.06 -4.44 9.12
CA ARG A 41 61.14 -5.40 8.50
C ARG A 41 59.95 -5.76 9.40
N ILE A 42 60.15 -5.79 10.73
CA ILE A 42 59.14 -6.19 11.71
C ILE A 42 58.20 -5.02 12.08
N LEU A 43 58.73 -3.80 12.18
CA LEU A 43 57.99 -2.59 12.54
C LEU A 43 56.72 -2.34 11.69
N PRO A 44 56.75 -2.44 10.33
CA PRO A 44 55.54 -2.24 9.53
C PRO A 44 54.49 -3.33 9.77
N ARG A 45 54.88 -4.54 10.19
CA ARG A 45 53.89 -5.59 10.55
C ARG A 45 53.18 -5.26 11.85
N MET A 46 53.89 -4.74 12.85
CA MET A 46 53.27 -4.29 14.11
C MET A 46 52.31 -3.13 13.86
N ASN A 47 52.73 -2.11 13.11
CA ASN A 47 51.85 -0.97 12.80
C ASN A 47 50.58 -1.40 12.04
N ARG A 48 50.68 -2.37 11.12
CA ARG A 48 49.50 -2.94 10.44
C ARG A 48 48.55 -3.64 11.40
N VAL A 49 49.05 -4.38 12.39
CA VAL A 49 48.21 -5.06 13.38
C VAL A 49 47.52 -4.06 14.31
N LEU A 50 48.23 -3.02 14.77
CA LEU A 50 47.60 -1.97 15.58
C LEU A 50 46.53 -1.21 14.77
N ALA A 51 46.85 -0.79 13.55
CA ALA A 51 45.89 -0.13 12.68
C ALA A 51 44.66 -1.02 12.38
N ALA A 52 44.86 -2.32 12.18
CA ALA A 52 43.76 -3.26 11.98
C ALA A 52 42.89 -3.43 13.24
N ARG A 53 43.48 -3.38 14.44
CA ARG A 53 42.72 -3.44 15.70
C ARG A 53 41.95 -2.15 15.94
N ASP A 54 42.56 -1.00 15.68
CA ASP A 54 41.91 0.30 15.81
C ASP A 54 40.73 0.44 14.82
N ASP A 55 40.93 0.03 13.57
CA ASP A 55 39.88 0.04 12.54
C ASP A 55 38.77 -0.99 12.86
N ALA A 56 39.12 -2.17 13.38
CA ALA A 56 38.13 -3.16 13.82
C ALA A 56 37.29 -2.65 15.00
N ILE A 57 37.88 -1.92 15.94
CA ILE A 57 37.18 -1.41 17.13
C ILE A 57 36.32 -0.18 16.79
N ASN A 58 36.88 0.79 16.06
CA ASN A 58 36.19 2.04 15.75
C ASN A 58 35.24 1.88 14.57
N GLY A 59 35.68 1.21 13.50
CA GLY A 59 34.87 0.94 12.32
C GLY A 59 33.65 0.06 12.61
N THR A 60 33.74 -0.87 13.57
CA THR A 60 32.56 -1.68 13.96
C THR A 60 31.52 -0.86 14.72
N ARG A 61 31.94 0.10 15.57
CA ARG A 61 31.00 0.97 16.29
C ARG A 61 30.27 1.93 15.36
N GLU A 62 31.01 2.65 14.53
CA GLU A 62 30.40 3.58 13.56
C GLU A 62 29.45 2.87 12.59
N ARG A 63 29.83 1.69 12.09
CA ARG A 63 28.94 0.87 11.25
C ARG A 63 27.70 0.39 12.02
N THR A 64 27.84 0.01 13.28
CA THR A 64 26.70 -0.43 14.11
C THR A 64 25.73 0.72 14.37
N ASP A 65 26.24 1.89 14.70
CA ASP A 65 25.41 3.08 14.98
C ASP A 65 24.72 3.57 13.70
N ALA A 66 25.42 3.57 12.56
CA ALA A 66 24.82 3.91 11.28
C ALA A 66 23.70 2.91 10.88
N VAL A 67 23.92 1.61 11.10
CA VAL A 67 22.91 0.57 10.83
C VAL A 67 21.72 0.72 11.77
N ARG A 68 21.94 0.96 13.07
CA ARG A 68 20.86 1.22 14.04
C ARG A 68 20.06 2.46 13.67
N ALA A 69 20.72 3.58 13.39
CA ALA A 69 20.06 4.82 12.98
C ALA A 69 19.31 4.66 11.65
N ARG A 70 19.77 3.80 10.74
CA ARG A 70 19.03 3.47 9.52
C ARG A 70 17.80 2.61 9.83
N ALA A 71 17.94 1.58 10.66
CA ALA A 71 16.83 0.72 11.06
C ALA A 71 15.75 1.50 11.83
N GLU A 72 16.12 2.42 12.72
CA GLU A 72 15.19 3.30 13.42
C GLU A 72 14.45 4.23 12.46
N ARG A 73 15.16 4.82 11.48
CA ARG A 73 14.54 5.64 10.43
C ARG A 73 13.56 4.84 9.58
N GLU A 74 13.94 3.63 9.16
CA GLU A 74 13.07 2.74 8.37
C GLU A 74 11.84 2.29 9.18
N ARG A 75 12.01 2.00 10.49
CA ARG A 75 10.89 1.70 11.40
C ARG A 75 9.95 2.88 11.55
N ALA A 76 10.47 4.07 11.84
CA ALA A 76 9.67 5.28 11.99
C ALA A 76 8.88 5.61 10.71
N GLN A 77 9.51 5.46 9.53
CA GLN A 77 8.83 5.61 8.25
C GLN A 77 7.72 4.58 8.07
N THR A 78 7.98 3.32 8.41
CA THR A 78 6.98 2.24 8.31
C THR A 78 5.80 2.48 9.24
N GLU A 79 6.05 2.90 10.47
CA GLU A 79 5.02 3.24 11.45
C GLU A 79 4.18 4.43 10.99
N ALA A 80 4.81 5.46 10.42
CA ALA A 80 4.11 6.59 9.81
C ALA A 80 3.22 6.17 8.63
N LEU A 81 3.74 5.33 7.73
CA LEU A 81 2.95 4.77 6.62
C LEU A 81 1.77 3.93 7.11
N LEU A 82 1.96 3.14 8.17
CA LEU A 82 0.88 2.33 8.76
C LEU A 82 -0.19 3.22 9.41
N ALA A 83 0.23 4.30 10.09
CA ALA A 83 -0.70 5.26 10.67
C ALA A 83 -1.52 5.97 9.59
N GLU A 84 -0.87 6.44 8.52
CA GLU A 84 -1.54 7.06 7.37
C GLU A 84 -2.50 6.09 6.70
N ALA A 85 -2.08 4.86 6.41
CA ALA A 85 -2.93 3.85 5.81
C ALA A 85 -4.16 3.52 6.67
N ARG A 86 -4.03 3.51 8.00
CA ARG A 86 -5.15 3.32 8.93
C ARG A 86 -6.11 4.50 8.90
N HIS A 87 -5.58 5.73 8.85
CA HIS A 87 -6.38 6.94 8.73
C HIS A 87 -7.14 6.97 7.40
N ASP A 88 -6.47 6.68 6.30
CA ASP A 88 -7.08 6.56 4.97
C ASP A 88 -8.16 5.48 4.92
N ALA A 89 -7.90 4.30 5.48
CA ALA A 89 -8.89 3.24 5.55
C ALA A 89 -10.11 3.66 6.38
N ALA A 90 -9.92 4.41 7.47
CA ALA A 90 -11.03 4.94 8.26
C ALA A 90 -11.85 5.96 7.47
N ARG A 91 -11.18 6.89 6.77
CA ARG A 91 -11.81 7.87 5.88
C ARG A 91 -12.61 7.20 4.77
N ILE A 92 -12.03 6.23 4.06
CA ILE A 92 -12.72 5.49 2.99
C ILE A 92 -13.96 4.77 3.51
N ARG A 93 -13.88 4.14 4.70
CA ARG A 93 -15.05 3.51 5.31
C ARG A 93 -16.14 4.53 5.62
N GLN A 94 -15.77 5.68 6.19
CA GLN A 94 -16.72 6.74 6.50
C GLN A 94 -17.40 7.28 5.23
N ASP A 95 -16.62 7.61 4.20
CA ASP A 95 -17.14 8.05 2.90
C ASP A 95 -18.08 7.02 2.28
N ALA A 96 -17.74 5.72 2.36
CA ALA A 96 -18.58 4.65 1.85
C ALA A 96 -19.90 4.54 2.62
N HIS A 97 -19.88 4.74 3.95
CA HIS A 97 -21.09 4.77 4.76
C HIS A 97 -21.99 5.96 4.42
N GLU A 98 -21.43 7.16 4.28
CA GLU A 98 -22.18 8.38 3.94
C GLU A 98 -22.80 8.29 2.53
N ARG A 99 -22.00 7.85 1.54
CA ARG A 99 -22.49 7.63 0.17
C ARG A 99 -23.52 6.51 0.11
N GLY A 100 -23.31 5.42 0.84
CA GLY A 100 -24.25 4.31 0.92
C GLY A 100 -25.59 4.72 1.52
N ALA A 101 -25.56 5.50 2.60
CA ALA A 101 -26.78 6.04 3.21
C ALA A 101 -27.53 6.96 2.25
N THR A 102 -26.81 7.85 1.57
CA THR A 102 -27.39 8.76 0.56
C THR A 102 -28.02 7.98 -0.59
N LEU A 103 -27.31 6.99 -1.14
CA LEU A 103 -27.81 6.15 -2.24
C LEU A 103 -29.07 5.37 -1.84
N ILE A 104 -29.18 4.89 -0.60
CA ILE A 104 -30.38 4.21 -0.11
C ILE A 104 -31.57 5.17 -0.06
N VAL A 105 -31.36 6.42 0.35
CA VAL A 105 -32.41 7.45 0.36
C VAL A 105 -32.84 7.77 -1.07
N GLU A 106 -31.90 8.06 -1.96
CA GLU A 106 -32.17 8.33 -3.37
C GLU A 106 -32.93 7.17 -4.04
N ALA A 107 -32.47 5.93 -3.85
CA ALA A 107 -33.13 4.75 -4.40
C ALA A 107 -34.56 4.54 -3.86
N ARG A 108 -34.82 4.93 -2.60
CA ARG A 108 -36.18 4.89 -2.03
C ARG A 108 -37.08 5.94 -2.65
N GLU A 109 -36.57 7.17 -2.83
CA GLU A 109 -37.31 8.26 -3.47
C GLU A 109 -37.59 7.97 -4.95
N ASP A 110 -36.61 7.48 -5.70
CA ASP A 110 -36.79 7.00 -7.07
C ASP A 110 -37.84 5.89 -7.13
N GLY A 111 -37.77 4.93 -6.22
CA GLY A 111 -38.74 3.83 -6.14
C GLY A 111 -40.15 4.28 -5.74
N GLN A 112 -40.30 5.36 -4.98
CA GLN A 112 -41.60 5.96 -4.68
C GLN A 112 -42.15 6.69 -5.90
N ARG A 113 -41.33 7.52 -6.57
CA ARG A 113 -41.71 8.21 -7.82
C ARG A 113 -42.13 7.23 -8.92
N ALA A 114 -41.36 6.16 -9.13
CA ALA A 114 -41.69 5.13 -10.10
C ALA A 114 -43.01 4.42 -9.78
N ARG A 115 -43.26 4.12 -8.49
CA ARG A 115 -44.54 3.53 -8.05
C ARG A 115 -45.71 4.46 -8.30
N GLU A 116 -45.57 5.73 -7.96
CA GLU A 116 -46.62 6.73 -8.19
C GLU A 116 -46.94 6.88 -9.67
N ALA A 117 -45.91 6.90 -10.53
CA ALA A 117 -46.08 6.94 -11.98
C ALA A 117 -46.86 5.73 -12.50
N VAL A 118 -46.49 4.52 -12.08
CA VAL A 118 -47.20 3.28 -12.48
C VAL A 118 -48.65 3.28 -11.98
N LEU A 119 -48.90 3.76 -10.76
CA LEU A 119 -50.27 3.86 -10.23
C LEU A 119 -51.11 4.90 -10.99
N ALA A 120 -50.51 6.03 -11.37
CA ALA A 120 -51.19 7.06 -12.15
C ALA A 120 -51.55 6.54 -13.55
N GLU A 121 -50.61 5.88 -14.23
CA GLU A 121 -50.85 5.23 -15.52
C GLU A 121 -51.93 4.14 -15.41
N GLY A 122 -51.85 3.28 -14.40
CA GLY A 122 -52.84 2.24 -14.16
C GLY A 122 -54.25 2.79 -13.92
N ARG A 123 -54.38 3.87 -13.14
CA ARG A 123 -55.67 4.56 -12.93
C ARG A 123 -56.22 5.14 -14.23
N ALA A 124 -55.37 5.81 -15.02
CA ALA A 124 -55.78 6.37 -16.31
C ALA A 124 -56.28 5.28 -17.27
N ARG A 125 -55.59 4.12 -17.28
CA ARG A 125 -56.00 2.97 -18.08
C ARG A 125 -57.33 2.37 -17.62
N VAL A 126 -57.52 2.16 -16.32
CA VAL A 126 -58.79 1.66 -15.76
C VAL A 126 -59.95 2.61 -16.08
N GLU A 127 -59.73 3.91 -16.00
CA GLU A 127 -60.76 4.90 -16.34
C GLU A 127 -61.13 4.84 -17.83
N SER A 128 -60.13 4.71 -18.71
CA SER A 128 -60.36 4.50 -20.14
C SER A 128 -61.11 3.20 -20.44
N GLU A 129 -60.74 2.10 -19.77
CA GLU A 129 -61.39 0.79 -19.94
C GLU A 129 -62.85 0.83 -19.44
N ARG A 130 -63.12 1.54 -18.34
CA ARG A 130 -64.49 1.77 -17.85
C ARG A 130 -65.34 2.57 -18.85
N ALA A 131 -64.81 3.67 -19.36
CA ALA A 131 -65.53 4.49 -20.35
C ALA A 131 -65.87 3.68 -21.62
N ALA A 132 -64.93 2.86 -22.11
CA ALA A 132 -65.16 1.97 -23.24
C ALA A 132 -66.24 0.91 -22.92
N ALA A 133 -66.17 0.26 -21.76
CA ALA A 133 -67.14 -0.74 -21.34
C ALA A 133 -68.54 -0.15 -21.16
N GLU A 134 -68.68 1.08 -20.66
CA GLU A 134 -69.98 1.76 -20.55
C GLU A 134 -70.63 2.00 -21.92
N VAL A 135 -69.84 2.40 -22.93
CA VAL A 135 -70.33 2.60 -24.30
C VAL A 135 -70.79 1.27 -24.89
N GLU A 136 -69.99 0.21 -24.76
CA GLU A 136 -70.34 -1.13 -25.23
C GLU A 136 -71.61 -1.66 -24.57
N LEU A 137 -71.75 -1.47 -23.25
CA LEU A 137 -72.94 -1.89 -22.50
C LEU A 137 -74.20 -1.16 -22.97
N ARG A 138 -74.12 0.14 -23.26
CA ARG A 138 -75.27 0.92 -23.80
C ARG A 138 -75.72 0.42 -25.15
N ILE A 139 -74.78 0.04 -26.02
CA ILE A 139 -75.09 -0.55 -27.33
C ILE A 139 -75.80 -1.90 -27.13
N ALA A 140 -75.21 -2.80 -26.34
CA ALA A 140 -75.78 -4.12 -26.07
C ALA A 140 -77.18 -4.07 -25.43
N VAL A 141 -77.42 -3.14 -24.50
CA VAL A 141 -78.74 -2.92 -23.90
C VAL A 141 -79.75 -2.41 -24.92
N SER A 142 -79.35 -1.52 -25.83
CA SER A 142 -80.23 -0.98 -26.88
C SER A 142 -80.63 -2.07 -27.89
N GLU A 143 -79.68 -2.95 -28.24
CA GLU A 143 -79.95 -4.12 -29.08
C GLU A 143 -80.88 -5.11 -28.40
N LEU A 144 -80.63 -5.47 -27.13
CA LEU A 144 -81.50 -6.37 -26.36
C LEU A 144 -82.92 -5.80 -26.17
N ALA A 145 -83.05 -4.49 -25.92
CA ALA A 145 -84.34 -3.83 -25.81
C ALA A 145 -85.11 -3.86 -27.14
N SER A 146 -84.42 -3.67 -28.26
CA SER A 146 -85.01 -3.75 -29.61
C SER A 146 -85.44 -5.18 -29.96
N ASP A 147 -84.65 -6.19 -29.62
CA ASP A 147 -85.01 -7.60 -29.82
C ASP A 147 -86.23 -7.99 -28.97
N LEU A 148 -86.26 -7.57 -27.69
CA LEU A 148 -87.42 -7.82 -26.81
C LEU A 148 -88.68 -7.13 -27.32
N ALA A 149 -88.59 -5.87 -27.76
CA ALA A 149 -89.72 -5.14 -28.33
C ALA A 149 -90.26 -5.81 -29.60
N SER A 150 -89.36 -6.26 -30.49
CA SER A 150 -89.72 -7.02 -31.69
C SER A 150 -90.48 -8.31 -31.36
N ARG A 151 -90.03 -9.06 -30.35
CA ARG A 151 -90.72 -10.29 -29.88
C ARG A 151 -92.11 -10.00 -29.30
N ILE A 152 -92.28 -8.95 -28.50
CA ILE A 152 -93.58 -8.60 -27.91
C ILE A 152 -94.59 -8.14 -28.97
N VAL A 153 -94.17 -7.33 -29.95
CA VAL A 153 -95.05 -6.85 -31.04
C VAL A 153 -95.33 -7.95 -32.06
N GLY A 154 -94.40 -8.89 -32.24
CA GLY A 154 -94.52 -10.04 -33.13
C GLY A 154 -95.39 -11.18 -32.59
N GLU A 155 -95.70 -11.20 -31.29
CA GLU A 155 -96.65 -12.14 -30.69
C GLU A 155 -98.08 -11.58 -30.84
N PRO A 156 -98.96 -12.16 -31.67
CA PRO A 156 -100.34 -11.69 -31.74
C PRO A 156 -101.03 -11.97 -30.41
N ILE A 157 -101.35 -10.91 -29.67
CA ILE A 157 -102.24 -10.97 -28.50
C ILE A 157 -103.54 -11.60 -28.98
N GLY A 158 -103.82 -12.80 -28.48
CA GLY A 158 -105.05 -13.54 -28.78
C GLY A 158 -106.26 -12.64 -28.60
N THR A 159 -106.99 -12.45 -29.70
CA THR A 159 -108.32 -11.87 -29.76
C THR A 159 -109.14 -12.34 -28.55
N PRO A 160 -109.77 -11.44 -27.75
CA PRO A 160 -110.74 -11.89 -26.77
C PRO A 160 -111.85 -12.62 -27.52
N ALA A 161 -111.95 -13.91 -27.27
CA ALA A 161 -113.01 -14.75 -27.79
C ALA A 161 -114.35 -14.17 -27.32
N GLN A 162 -115.06 -13.51 -28.23
CA GLN A 162 -116.45 -13.14 -28.06
C GLN A 162 -117.28 -14.43 -28.20
N HIS A 163 -117.42 -15.14 -27.09
CA HIS A 163 -118.47 -16.13 -26.88
C HIS A 163 -119.79 -15.42 -26.57
N GLY A 164 -120.87 -15.84 -27.20
CA GLY A 164 -122.22 -15.54 -26.71
C GLY A 164 -123.22 -15.21 -27.82
N SER A 165 -123.67 -16.26 -28.51
CA SER A 165 -125.06 -16.39 -28.98
C SER A 165 -126.07 -16.17 -27.87
#